data_AF-A0A3C2E2T0-F1
#
_entry.id   AF-A0A3C2E2T0-F1
#
_cell.length_a   1.000
_cell.length_b   1.000
_cell.length_c   1.000
_cell.angle_alpha   90.00
_cell.angle_beta   90.00
_cell.angle_gamma   90.00
#
_symmetry.space_group_name_H-M   'P 1'
#
loop_
_entity.id
_entity.type
_entity.pdbx_description
1 polymer ?
#
loop_
_entity_poly.entity_id
_entity_poly.type
_entity_poly.pdbx_seq_one_letter_code
_entity_poly.pdbx_strand_id
1 'polypeptide(L)'
;ALFGGDEHAPEPPTEAELAGFARDLTGAKPHVRGDYPDWLAKSMDRAFGKDAADEGAALAARAPVDLRVNALKAETDKAMHAVQSKIPQAVASHLVADAIRIPQTDPRGKNAPAESIPAYGKGWVEVQ
;
A
#
# COMPACT_ATOMS: atom_id res chain seq x y z
N ALA A 1 -27.60 9.91 4.34
CA ALA A 1 -26.68 8.76 4.42
C ALA A 1 -26.62 8.07 3.06
N LEU A 2 -25.52 7.39 2.72
CA LEU A 2 -25.30 6.76 1.39
C LEU A 2 -26.44 5.81 0.95
N PHE A 3 -27.22 5.29 1.91
CA PHE A 3 -28.34 4.36 1.72
C PHE A 3 -29.67 4.87 2.29
N GLY A 4 -29.83 6.18 2.52
CA GLY A 4 -31.04 6.71 3.15
C GLY A 4 -32.27 6.56 2.26
N GLY A 5 -33.28 5.81 2.72
CA GLY A 5 -34.58 5.63 2.04
C GLY A 5 -34.76 4.32 1.28
N ASP A 6 -33.80 3.40 1.34
CA ASP A 6 -33.89 2.06 0.75
C ASP A 6 -34.44 1.05 1.78
N GLU A 7 -35.55 0.38 1.44
CA GLU A 7 -36.21 -0.66 2.25
C GLU A 7 -35.31 -1.86 2.56
N HIS A 8 -34.35 -2.15 1.68
CA HIS A 8 -33.45 -3.30 1.80
C HIS A 8 -32.07 -2.92 2.35
N ALA A 9 -31.89 -1.66 2.78
CA ALA A 9 -30.65 -1.26 3.42
C ALA A 9 -30.46 -2.01 4.76
N PRO A 10 -29.22 -2.38 5.11
CA PRO A 10 -28.93 -2.86 6.45
C PRO A 10 -29.27 -1.79 7.48
N GLU A 11 -29.62 -2.23 8.70
CA GLU A 11 -29.86 -1.30 9.81
C GLU A 11 -28.65 -0.40 10.04
N PRO A 12 -28.85 0.88 10.38
CA PRO A 12 -27.76 1.77 10.75
C PRO A 12 -26.94 1.16 11.90
N PRO A 13 -25.61 1.37 11.93
CA PRO A 13 -24.78 0.88 13.02
C PRO A 13 -25.27 1.42 14.36
N THR A 14 -25.36 0.56 15.35
CA THR A 14 -25.68 0.91 16.72
C THR A 14 -24.56 1.75 17.34
N GLU A 15 -24.86 2.48 18.42
CA GLU A 15 -23.84 3.23 19.17
C GLU A 15 -22.69 2.34 19.66
N ALA A 16 -23.01 1.09 20.04
CA ALA A 16 -22.02 0.11 20.47
C ALA A 16 -21.07 -0.31 19.32
N GLU A 17 -21.59 -0.47 18.10
CA GLU A 17 -20.78 -0.79 16.91
C GLU A 17 -19.91 0.39 16.50
N LEU A 18 -20.45 1.62 16.52
CA LEU A 18 -19.69 2.84 16.26
C LEU A 18 -18.55 3.02 17.28
N ALA A 19 -18.82 2.79 18.56
CA ALA A 19 -17.81 2.79 19.61
C ALA A 19 -16.77 1.67 19.41
N GLY A 20 -17.17 0.53 18.85
CA GLY A 20 -16.28 -0.56 18.47
C GLY A 20 -15.28 -0.17 17.39
N PHE A 21 -15.70 0.57 16.36
CA PHE A 21 -14.83 1.01 15.26
C PHE A 21 -13.75 2.00 15.68
N ALA A 22 -14.00 2.80 16.73
CA ALA A 22 -13.05 3.79 17.26
C ALA A 22 -12.21 3.27 18.44
N ARG A 23 -12.36 1.99 18.80
CA ARG A 23 -11.71 1.42 19.98
C ARG A 23 -10.19 1.36 19.82
N ASP A 24 -9.49 1.70 20.90
CA ASP A 24 -8.05 1.47 21.02
C ASP A 24 -7.70 -0.04 21.02
N LEU A 25 -6.78 -0.42 20.13
CA LEU A 25 -6.33 -1.80 19.96
C LEU A 25 -5.06 -2.13 20.76
N THR A 26 -4.49 -1.19 21.52
CA THR A 26 -3.21 -1.37 22.23
C THR A 26 -3.15 -2.64 23.09
N GLY A 27 -4.26 -2.99 23.76
CA GLY A 27 -4.40 -4.20 24.59
C GLY A 27 -4.90 -5.46 23.87
N ALA A 28 -5.11 -5.41 22.55
CA ALA A 28 -5.63 -6.54 21.79
C ALA A 28 -4.55 -7.62 21.55
N LYS A 29 -5.00 -8.83 21.19
CA LYS A 29 -4.09 -9.93 20.81
C LYS A 29 -3.22 -9.51 19.62
N PRO A 30 -1.99 -10.05 19.49
CA PRO A 30 -1.07 -9.69 18.40
C PRO A 30 -1.68 -9.78 16.99
N HIS A 31 -2.47 -10.82 16.70
CA HIS A 31 -3.12 -11.01 15.40
C HIS A 31 -4.19 -9.96 15.09
N VAL A 32 -4.81 -9.37 16.12
CA VAL A 32 -5.76 -8.26 15.94
C VAL A 32 -5.00 -6.96 15.65
N ARG A 33 -3.92 -6.69 16.40
CA ARG A 33 -3.11 -5.47 16.22
C ARG A 33 -2.38 -5.45 14.87
N GLY A 34 -1.91 -6.62 14.43
CA GLY A 34 -1.20 -6.78 13.16
C GLY A 34 -2.08 -7.14 11.97
N ASP A 35 -3.41 -7.08 12.10
CA ASP A 35 -4.35 -7.36 11.01
C ASP A 35 -4.05 -8.66 10.23
N TYR A 36 -3.84 -9.76 10.96
CA TYR A 36 -3.65 -11.09 10.36
C TYR A 36 -4.54 -12.15 11.03
N PRO A 37 -4.92 -13.23 10.32
CA PRO A 37 -5.74 -14.30 10.89
C PRO A 37 -5.09 -15.00 12.09
N ASP A 38 -5.88 -15.34 13.12
CA ASP A 38 -5.38 -16.00 14.35
C ASP A 38 -4.60 -17.31 14.07
N TRP A 39 -5.00 -18.07 13.04
CA TRP A 39 -4.32 -19.30 12.66
C TRP A 39 -2.87 -19.09 12.19
N LEU A 40 -2.50 -17.86 11.79
CA LEU A 40 -1.11 -17.49 11.48
C LEU A 40 -0.28 -17.10 12.71
N ALA A 41 -0.88 -16.93 13.90
CA ALA A 41 -0.18 -16.41 15.07
C ALA A 41 1.10 -17.17 15.41
N LYS A 42 1.09 -18.50 15.36
CA LYS A 42 2.30 -19.31 15.61
C LYS A 42 3.38 -19.12 14.54
N SER A 43 3.01 -18.85 13.29
CA SER A 43 3.97 -18.61 12.21
C SER A 43 4.53 -17.19 12.25
N MET A 44 3.70 -16.20 12.56
CA MET A 44 4.13 -14.82 12.76
C MET A 44 5.06 -14.71 13.97
N ASP A 45 4.73 -15.37 15.09
CA ASP A 45 5.59 -15.44 16.28
C ASP A 45 6.92 -16.14 15.96
N ARG A 46 6.90 -17.25 15.20
CA ARG A 46 8.15 -17.92 14.77
C ARG A 46 9.04 -17.02 13.91
N ALA A 47 8.46 -16.20 13.04
CA ALA A 47 9.21 -15.38 12.08
C ALA A 47 9.67 -14.04 12.68
N PHE A 48 8.83 -13.40 13.49
CA PHE A 48 9.00 -12.01 13.93
C PHE A 48 8.96 -11.84 15.46
N GLY A 49 8.55 -12.87 16.21
CA GLY A 49 8.46 -12.84 17.66
C GLY A 49 7.66 -11.66 18.19
N LYS A 50 8.29 -10.84 19.04
CA LYS A 50 7.67 -9.65 19.65
C LYS A 50 7.20 -8.61 18.62
N ASP A 51 7.79 -8.59 17.42
CA ASP A 51 7.52 -7.61 16.37
C ASP A 51 6.39 -8.07 15.43
N ALA A 52 5.81 -9.26 15.65
CA ALA A 52 4.78 -9.85 14.80
C ALA A 52 3.56 -8.95 14.55
N ALA A 53 3.14 -8.17 15.55
CA ALA A 53 2.03 -7.23 15.40
C ALA A 53 2.41 -6.05 14.49
N ASP A 54 3.60 -5.48 14.68
CA ASP A 54 4.05 -4.32 13.91
C ASP A 54 4.32 -4.69 12.44
N GLU A 55 4.93 -5.84 12.20
CA GLU A 55 5.17 -6.37 10.85
C GLU A 55 3.87 -6.71 10.11
N GLY A 56 2.91 -7.32 10.81
CA GLY A 56 1.59 -7.59 10.24
C GLY A 56 0.86 -6.30 9.84
N ALA A 57 0.86 -5.30 10.73
CA ALA A 57 0.24 -4.01 10.45
C ALA A 57 0.91 -3.29 9.27
N ALA A 58 2.24 -3.38 9.15
CA ALA A 58 2.98 -2.83 8.01
C ALA A 58 2.63 -3.56 6.69
N LEU A 59 2.44 -4.88 6.73
CA LEU A 59 2.06 -5.68 5.56
C LEU A 59 0.63 -5.39 5.08
N ALA A 60 -0.29 -5.10 6.00
CA ALA A 60 -1.66 -4.72 5.69
C ALA A 60 -1.77 -3.29 5.11
N ALA A 61 -0.74 -2.46 5.29
CA ALA A 61 -0.68 -1.15 4.68
C ALA A 61 -0.53 -1.25 3.15
N ARG A 62 -0.95 -0.20 2.45
CA ARG A 62 -0.85 -0.17 0.99
C ARG A 62 0.62 -0.14 0.57
N ALA A 63 1.04 -1.08 -0.27
CA ALA A 63 2.42 -1.17 -0.72
C ALA A 63 2.78 -0.07 -1.72
N PRO A 64 4.01 0.52 -1.65
CA PRO A 64 4.54 1.39 -2.70
C PRO A 64 4.60 0.65 -4.05
N VAL A 65 4.65 1.41 -5.14
CA VAL A 65 4.87 0.84 -6.48
C VAL A 65 6.31 1.08 -6.87
N ASP A 66 7.04 0.02 -7.18
CA ASP A 66 8.40 0.11 -7.70
C ASP A 66 8.40 -0.12 -9.22
N LEU A 67 9.23 0.65 -9.93
CA LEU A 67 9.42 0.55 -11.37
C LEU A 67 10.89 0.22 -11.65
N ARG A 68 11.17 -0.84 -12.41
CA ARG A 68 12.51 -1.14 -12.90
C ARG A 68 12.78 -0.37 -14.19
N VAL A 69 13.96 0.24 -14.30
CA VAL A 69 14.46 0.88 -15.52
C VAL A 69 15.07 -0.16 -16.46
N ASN A 70 14.67 -0.11 -17.73
CA ASN A 70 15.28 -0.90 -18.78
C ASN A 70 16.55 -0.21 -19.30
N ALA A 71 17.70 -0.55 -18.72
CA ALA A 71 19.00 0.00 -19.09
C ALA A 71 19.40 -0.24 -20.56
N LEU A 72 18.75 -1.17 -21.28
CA LEU A 72 18.98 -1.37 -22.72
C LEU A 72 18.31 -0.30 -23.59
N LYS A 73 17.39 0.50 -23.02
CA LYS A 73 16.58 1.49 -23.74
C LYS A 73 16.70 2.91 -23.20
N ALA A 74 17.04 3.09 -21.93
CA ALA A 74 17.19 4.40 -21.32
C ALA A 74 18.12 4.38 -20.10
N GLU A 75 18.85 5.48 -19.92
CA GLU A 75 19.57 5.78 -18.68
C GLU A 75 18.60 6.06 -17.52
N THR A 76 18.98 5.69 -16.29
CA THR A 76 18.17 5.85 -15.07
C THR A 76 17.68 7.28 -14.86
N ASP A 77 18.55 8.28 -15.01
CA ASP A 77 18.18 9.69 -14.83
C ASP A 77 17.12 10.14 -15.84
N LYS A 78 17.24 9.68 -17.09
CA LYS A 78 16.29 10.01 -18.16
C LYS A 78 14.94 9.35 -17.91
N ALA A 79 14.93 8.09 -17.47
CA ALA A 79 13.72 7.39 -17.07
C ALA A 79 13.06 8.08 -15.87
N MET A 80 13.84 8.44 -14.84
CA MET A 80 13.37 9.17 -13.66
C MET A 80 12.64 10.47 -14.02
N HIS A 81 13.27 11.34 -14.82
CA HIS A 81 12.66 12.59 -15.25
C HIS A 81 11.34 12.36 -16.02
N ALA A 82 11.30 11.32 -16.86
CA ALA A 82 10.09 10.98 -17.61
C ALA A 82 8.96 10.49 -16.68
N VAL A 83 9.27 9.70 -15.65
CA VAL A 83 8.28 9.29 -14.63
C VAL A 83 7.82 10.51 -13.82
N GLN A 84 8.75 11.33 -13.31
CA GLN A 84 8.45 12.50 -12.49
C GLN A 84 7.61 13.56 -13.21
N SER A 85 7.68 13.63 -14.55
CA SER A 85 6.81 14.52 -15.34
C SER A 85 5.31 14.23 -15.18
N LYS A 86 4.95 13.02 -14.74
CA LYS A 86 3.58 12.59 -14.44
C LYS A 86 3.35 12.29 -12.96
N ILE A 87 4.38 11.85 -12.27
CA ILE A 87 4.33 11.43 -10.86
C ILE A 87 5.44 12.18 -10.10
N PRO A 88 5.24 13.46 -9.74
CA PRO A 88 6.29 14.30 -9.16
C PRO A 88 6.90 13.74 -7.88
N GLN A 89 6.16 12.91 -7.15
CA GLN A 89 6.60 12.26 -5.92
C GLN A 89 7.47 11.01 -6.16
N ALA A 90 7.67 10.56 -7.39
CA ALA A 90 8.52 9.42 -7.68
C ALA A 90 9.98 9.75 -7.28
N VAL A 91 10.64 8.79 -6.63
CA VAL A 91 12.00 8.93 -6.09
C VAL A 91 12.85 7.73 -6.49
N ALA A 92 14.16 7.84 -6.39
CA ALA A 92 15.03 6.68 -6.57
C ALA A 92 14.77 5.66 -5.44
N SER A 93 14.75 4.37 -5.78
CA SER A 93 14.74 3.33 -4.77
C SER A 93 16.06 3.33 -3.99
N HIS A 94 15.99 3.12 -2.69
CA HIS A 94 17.18 2.93 -1.85
C HIS A 94 17.66 1.46 -1.85
N LEU A 95 16.86 0.54 -2.39
CA LEU A 95 17.15 -0.89 -2.38
C LEU A 95 17.85 -1.36 -3.67
N VAL A 96 17.54 -0.73 -4.80
CA VAL A 96 17.98 -1.17 -6.13
C VAL A 96 18.34 0.05 -6.98
N ALA A 97 19.53 0.03 -7.59
CA ALA A 97 20.11 1.19 -8.28
C ALA A 97 19.35 1.63 -9.53
N ASP A 98 18.73 0.69 -10.26
CA ASP A 98 17.95 0.92 -11.47
C ASP A 98 16.43 0.88 -11.21
N ALA A 99 16.00 1.22 -9.98
CA ALA A 99 14.59 1.26 -9.63
C ALA A 99 14.12 2.67 -9.22
N ILE A 100 12.89 2.97 -9.61
CA ILE A 100 12.15 4.19 -9.29
C ILE A 100 10.98 3.78 -8.39
N ARG A 101 10.90 4.37 -7.19
CA ARG A 101 9.82 4.16 -6.24
C ARG A 101 8.77 5.25 -6.35
N ILE A 102 7.51 4.85 -6.45
CA ILE A 102 6.35 5.72 -6.29
C ILE A 102 5.85 5.53 -4.85
N PRO A 103 6.06 6.52 -3.97
CA PRO A 103 5.67 6.40 -2.57
C PRO A 103 4.15 6.41 -2.41
N GLN A 104 3.71 5.90 -1.26
CA GLN A 104 2.33 6.03 -0.82
C GLN A 104 2.08 7.46 -0.36
N THR A 105 1.16 8.16 -1.02
CA THR A 105 0.80 9.54 -0.64
C THR A 105 -0.54 9.63 0.08
N ASP A 106 -1.49 8.73 -0.23
CA ASP A 106 -2.82 8.69 0.40
C ASP A 106 -3.38 7.26 0.31
N PRO A 107 -3.78 6.61 1.43
CA PRO A 107 -4.45 5.31 1.42
C PRO A 107 -5.70 5.26 0.51
N ARG A 108 -6.41 6.38 0.38
CA ARG A 108 -7.59 6.55 -0.50
C ARG A 108 -7.23 7.04 -1.90
N GLY A 109 -6.00 7.52 -2.08
CA GLY A 109 -5.48 7.99 -3.35
C GLY A 109 -5.40 6.87 -4.37
N LYS A 110 -5.69 7.16 -5.63
CA LYS A 110 -5.41 6.25 -6.73
C LYS A 110 -4.09 6.66 -7.37
N ASN A 111 -3.11 5.76 -7.37
CA ASN A 111 -1.92 5.96 -8.18
C ASN A 111 -2.33 6.01 -9.66
N ALA A 112 -1.63 6.84 -10.44
CA ALA A 112 -1.84 6.88 -11.87
C ALA A 112 -1.54 5.49 -12.48
N PRO A 113 -2.36 4.99 -13.43
CA PRO A 113 -2.08 3.72 -14.10
C PRO A 113 -0.71 3.77 -14.78
N ALA A 114 0.01 2.64 -14.84
CA ALA A 114 1.34 2.60 -15.43
C ALA A 114 1.33 3.06 -16.90
N GLU A 115 0.26 2.79 -17.64
CA GLU A 115 0.08 3.19 -19.03
C GLU A 115 0.04 4.72 -19.22
N SER A 116 -0.31 5.46 -18.17
CA SER A 116 -0.32 6.93 -18.22
C SER A 116 1.09 7.54 -18.16
N ILE A 117 2.09 6.72 -17.83
CA ILE A 117 3.51 7.11 -17.76
C ILE A 117 4.14 6.92 -19.14
N PRO A 118 4.57 7.99 -19.84
CA PRO A 118 5.14 7.86 -21.19
C PRO A 118 6.37 6.94 -21.26
N ALA A 119 7.14 6.85 -20.18
CA ALA A 119 8.29 5.94 -20.07
C ALA A 119 7.86 4.47 -20.13
N TYR A 120 6.70 4.11 -19.57
CA TYR A 120 6.16 2.75 -19.60
C TYR A 120 5.80 2.34 -21.04
N GLY A 121 5.07 3.20 -21.77
CA GLY A 121 4.71 2.93 -23.17
C GLY A 121 5.91 2.81 -24.13
N LYS A 122 7.05 3.45 -23.80
CA LYS A 122 8.31 3.30 -24.55
C LYS A 122 9.12 2.06 -24.13
N GLY A 123 8.68 1.34 -23.11
CA GLY A 123 9.40 0.22 -22.50
C GLY A 123 10.67 0.64 -21.79
N TRP A 124 10.77 1.90 -21.34
CA TRP A 124 11.90 2.38 -20.54
C TRP A 124 11.77 1.96 -19.08
N VAL A 125 10.55 1.72 -18.61
CA VAL A 125 10.27 1.23 -17.25
C VAL A 125 9.18 0.17 -17.28
N GLU A 126 9.16 -0.68 -16.26
CA GLU A 126 8.13 -1.70 -16.01
C GLU A 126 7.83 -1.79 -14.51
N VAL A 127 6.62 -2.22 -14.14
CA VAL A 127 6.25 -2.46 -12.74
C VAL A 127 6.89 -3.76 -12.27
N GLN A 128 7.53 -3.75 -11.09
CA GLN A 128 8.18 -4.93 -10.50
C GLN A 128 7.94 -5.00 -8.99
#